data_AF-A0A2V9PYX9-F1
#
_entry.id   AF-A0A2V9PYX9-F1
#
_cell.length_a   1.000
_cell.length_b   1.000
_cell.length_c   1.000
_cell.angle_alpha   90.00
_cell.angle_beta   90.00
_cell.angle_gamma   90.00
#
_symmetry.space_group_name_H-M   'P 1'
#
loop_
_entity.id
_entity.type
_entity.pdbx_description
1 polymer ?
#
loop_
_entity_poly.entity_id
_entity_poly.type
_entity_poly.pdbx_seq_one_letter_code
_entity_poly.pdbx_strand_id
1 'polypeptide(L)' 'MDQATKQFPATPVEVEDIIRRRAYEIYEQRGRADGFELDDWVQAEAEVLGSREMSKAA' A
#
# COMPACT_ATOMS: atom_id res chain seq x y z
N MET A 1 3.20 -14.35 -24.14
CA MET A 1 3.02 -12.97 -23.70
C MET A 1 2.67 -13.03 -22.23
N ASP A 2 3.62 -12.58 -21.42
CA ASP A 2 3.42 -12.03 -20.08
C ASP A 2 3.02 -13.01 -18.98
N GLN A 3 3.98 -13.85 -18.58
CA GLN A 3 4.11 -14.24 -17.18
C GLN A 3 4.38 -12.93 -16.41
N ALA A 4 3.32 -12.23 -16.01
CA ALA A 4 3.38 -11.10 -15.10
C ALA A 4 4.06 -11.60 -13.82
N THR A 5 5.35 -11.26 -13.70
CA THR A 5 6.12 -11.48 -12.49
C THR A 5 5.29 -10.95 -11.33
N LYS A 6 5.07 -11.79 -10.31
CA LYS A 6 4.57 -11.36 -9.00
C LYS A 6 5.63 -10.46 -8.39
N GLN A 7 5.75 -9.26 -8.91
CA GLN A 7 6.83 -8.34 -8.63
C GLN A 7 6.46 -7.61 -7.35
N PHE A 8 7.17 -7.93 -6.27
CA PHE A 8 7.23 -7.04 -5.13
C PHE A 8 7.80 -5.70 -5.61
N PRO A 9 7.26 -4.57 -5.16
CA PRO A 9 7.78 -3.25 -5.55
C PRO A 9 9.27 -3.21 -5.26
N ALA A 10 10.07 -2.98 -6.29
CA ALA A 10 11.53 -3.09 -6.24
C ALA A 10 12.17 -1.74 -5.90
N THR A 11 11.45 -0.64 -6.12
CA THR A 11 11.92 0.72 -5.91
C THR A 11 11.07 1.48 -4.88
N PRO A 12 11.64 2.50 -4.20
CA PRO A 12 10.89 3.34 -3.27
C PRO A 12 9.65 4.00 -3.90
N VAL A 13 9.75 4.40 -5.18
CA VAL A 13 8.65 5.03 -5.92
C VAL A 13 7.48 4.07 -6.12
N GLU A 14 7.75 2.81 -6.45
CA GLU A 14 6.68 1.80 -6.60
C GLU A 14 6.02 1.47 -5.26
N VAL A 15 6.80 1.43 -4.16
CA VAL A 15 6.26 1.24 -2.81
C VAL A 15 5.31 2.38 -2.45
N GLU A 16 5.73 3.63 -2.68
CA GLU A 16 4.93 4.81 -2.42
C GLU A 16 3.62 4.80 -3.23
N ASP A 17 3.67 4.43 -4.51
CA ASP A 17 2.48 4.32 -5.36
C ASP A 17 1.47 3.29 -4.82
N ILE A 18 1.94 2.18 -4.25
CA ILE A 18 1.08 1.17 -3.63
C ILE A 18 0.49 1.71 -2.32
N ILE A 19 1.29 2.37 -1.48
CA ILE A 19 0.82 3.02 -0.25
C ILE A 19 -0.28 4.04 -0.58
N ARG A 20 -0.07 4.87 -1.61
CA ARG A 20 -1.03 5.89 -2.02
C ARG A 20 -2.36 5.28 -2.47
N ARG A 21 -2.32 4.22 -3.28
CA ARG A 21 -3.53 3.49 -3.68
C ARG A 21 -4.26 2.90 -2.48
N ARG A 22 -3.50 2.30 -1.56
CA ARG A 22 -4.08 1.68 -0.37
C ARG A 22 -4.69 2.71 0.59
N ALA A 23 -4.05 3.87 0.78
CA ALA A 23 -4.59 4.97 1.57
C ALA A 23 -5.91 5.49 0.98
N TYR A 24 -5.99 5.59 -0.35
CA TYR A 24 -7.23 5.98 -1.04
C TYR A 24 -8.36 4.96 -0.85
N GLU A 25 -8.05 3.66 -0.89
CA GLU A 25 -9.04 2.62 -0.60
C GLU A 25 -9.57 2.71 0.85
N ILE A 26 -8.70 3.01 1.82
CA ILE A 26 -9.10 3.21 3.23
C ILE A 26 -10.02 4.43 3.35
N TYR A 27 -9.67 5.55 2.70
CA TYR A 27 -10.51 6.75 2.60
C TYR A 27 -11.90 6.42 2.04
N GLU A 28 -11.97 5.64 0.95
CA GLU A 28 -13.24 5.21 0.37
C GLU A 28 -14.05 4.32 1.31
N GLN A 29 -13.41 3.35 1.98
CA GLN A 29 -14.06 2.41 2.89
C GLN A 29 -14.67 3.08 4.13
N ARG A 30 -14.02 4.13 4.67
CA ARG A 30 -14.56 4.89 5.80
C ARG A 30 -15.61 5.94 5.42
N GLY A 31 -15.94 6.05 4.14
CA GLY A 31 -16.99 6.94 3.65
C GLY A 31 -16.51 8.32 3.21
N ARG A 32 -15.25 8.45 2.80
CA ARG A 32 -14.69 9.68 2.20
C ARG A 32 -14.72 10.91 3.10
N ALA A 33 -14.60 10.73 4.41
CA ALA A 33 -14.56 11.87 5.34
C ALA A 33 -13.19 12.57 5.28
N ASP A 34 -13.15 13.88 5.17
CA ASP A 34 -11.87 14.61 5.15
C ASP A 34 -11.19 14.64 6.53
N GLY A 35 -9.89 14.93 6.57
CA GLY A 35 -9.14 15.17 7.82
C GLY A 35 -8.48 13.94 8.45
N PHE A 36 -8.42 12.81 7.75
CA PHE A 36 -7.69 11.61 8.20
C PHE A 36 -6.71 11.11 7.13
N GLU A 37 -6.30 11.97 6.20
CA GLU A 37 -5.40 11.61 5.10
C GLU A 37 -4.06 11.07 5.60
N LEU A 38 -3.57 11.63 6.72
CA LEU A 38 -2.33 11.17 7.38
C LEU A 38 -2.53 9.80 8.05
N ASP A 39 -3.64 9.58 8.74
CA ASP A 39 -3.96 8.30 9.36
C ASP A 39 -4.16 7.20 8.32
N ASP A 40 -4.91 7.49 7.24
CA ASP A 40 -5.12 6.59 6.10
C ASP A 40 -3.76 6.23 5.44
N TRP A 41 -2.85 7.20 5.33
CA TRP A 41 -1.51 6.98 4.81
C TRP A 41 -0.66 6.09 5.71
N VAL A 42 -0.62 6.37 7.02
CA VAL A 42 0.17 5.58 7.98
C VAL A 42 -0.34 4.15 8.07
N GLN A 43 -1.66 3.96 8.05
CA GLN A 43 -2.27 2.63 8.00
C GLN A 43 -1.88 1.89 6.71
N ALA A 44 -1.98 2.55 5.55
CA ALA A 44 -1.56 1.99 4.27
C ALA A 44 -0.09 1.61 4.25
N GLU A 45 0.79 2.46 4.79
CA GLU A 45 2.22 2.19 4.90
C GLU A 45 2.48 0.94 5.74
N ALA A 46 1.84 0.82 6.91
CA ALA A 46 1.96 -0.35 7.76
C ALA A 46 1.48 -1.64 7.07
N GLU A 47 0.37 -1.60 6.33
CA GLU A 47 -0.15 -2.75 5.59
C GLU A 47 0.77 -3.17 4.44
N VAL A 48 1.30 -2.21 3.67
CA VAL A 48 2.19 -2.47 2.53
C VAL A 48 3.56 -2.96 2.97
N LEU A 49 4.16 -2.31 3.98
CA LEU A 49 5.48 -2.68 4.49
C LEU A 49 5.42 -3.96 5.35
N GLY A 50 4.39 -4.13 6.18
CA GLY A 50 4.19 -5.34 6.98
C GLY A 50 3.97 -6.59 6.11
N SER A 51 3.26 -6.44 4.99
CA SER A 51 3.12 -7.53 4.00
C SER A 51 4.44 -7.87 3.31
N ARG A 52 5.32 -6.88 3.10
CA ARG A 52 6.66 -7.09 2.51
C ARG A 52 7.58 -7.88 3.43
N GLU A 53 7.49 -7.65 4.74
CA GLU A 53 8.27 -8.37 5.75
C GLU A 53 7.85 -9.85 5.83
N MET A 54 6.53 -10.12 5.81
CA MET A 54 5.96 -11.48 5.75
C MET A 54 6.38 -12.24 4.49
N SER A 55 6.55 -11.53 3.38
CA SER A 55 6.98 -12.11 2.09
C SER A 55 8.47 -12.44 2.02
N LYS A 56 9.29 -11.89 2.94
CA LYS A 56 10.72 -12.17 3.06
C LYS A 56 11.02 -13.31 4.04
N ALA A 57 10.04 -13.70 4.86
CA ALA A 57 10.16 -14.71 5.92
C ALA A 57 9.53 -16.08 5.57
N ALA A 58 9.05 -16.28 4.33
CA ALA A 58 8.46 -17.52 3.83
C ALA A 58 9.36 -18.16 2.75
#